data_AF-A0A954KBH4-F1
#
_entry.id   AF-A0A954KBH4-F1
#
_cell.length_a   1.000
_cell.length_b   1.000
_cell.length_c   1.000
_cell.angle_alpha   90.00
_cell.angle_beta   90.00
_cell.angle_gamma   90.00
#
_symmetry.space_group_name_H-M   'P 1'
#
loop_
_entity.id
_entity.type
_entity.pdbx_description
1 polymer ?
#
loop_
_entity_poly.entity_id
_entity_poly.type
_entity_poly.pdbx_seq_one_letter_code
_entity_poly.pdbx_strand_id
1 'polypeptide(L)'
;MPKYALRVVTDRDDALYEVGETATFLVTLSRDGQPVVDGEVKYVVGDFLKLGKDSGFPEGTVPLAEQPARVEVTLDQPGFLRCEVSYETAEGQTLKNYAGAGFSPLQLEPSLPVPDDFDEYWSEQKQLLAEVEMVPVLTPVEQDEAAVVCFDVQVPCLGGAPVSGYLARPAQATPETLPAILWVHGAGVRSSSLANAIQGARAGMLSMDINAHGIPNGRPDKFYSDLANGELKDYRTAGRESRDTVYFRGMFLRLARAIEFLTAQPEWDGQILAVIGHSQGGGQALVAGGLDERVTFIATGVPAICDHSGLAAGRINGWPKLVPEGEDGLPDSQILEAARYVDAVNFASRCKADAIMSVGFIDTVCPPSSCYAAFNVLEGEKEMINEPLMGHAAPEHIKDAFFQRILEHVKARRSREQATESKPE
;
A
#
# COMPACT_ATOMS: atom_id res chain seq x y z
N MET A 1 -29.26 -24.07 -8.72
CA MET A 1 -29.65 -23.36 -7.48
C MET A 1 -29.97 -21.93 -7.86
N PRO A 2 -30.99 -21.30 -7.27
CA PRO A 2 -31.32 -19.90 -7.55
C PRO A 2 -30.11 -19.01 -7.24
N LYS A 3 -29.77 -18.10 -8.15
CA LYS A 3 -28.63 -17.20 -7.99
C LYS A 3 -29.13 -15.88 -7.42
N TYR A 4 -28.96 -15.70 -6.12
CA TYR A 4 -29.17 -14.39 -5.49
C TYR A 4 -27.98 -13.46 -5.77
N ALA A 5 -28.27 -12.17 -5.93
CA ALA A 5 -27.26 -11.12 -5.93
C ALA A 5 -27.74 -9.96 -5.05
N LEU A 6 -27.14 -9.85 -3.86
CA LEU A 6 -27.29 -8.73 -2.95
C LEU A 6 -26.26 -7.66 -3.33
N ARG A 7 -26.70 -6.42 -3.56
CA ARG A 7 -25.84 -5.30 -3.92
C ARG A 7 -26.14 -4.10 -3.03
N VAL A 8 -25.08 -3.44 -2.58
CA VAL A 8 -25.12 -2.11 -1.98
C VAL A 8 -24.09 -1.24 -2.71
N VAL A 9 -24.49 -0.02 -3.04
CA VAL A 9 -23.64 1.04 -3.63
C VAL A 9 -24.05 2.38 -3.06
N THR A 10 -23.28 3.42 -3.31
CA THR A 10 -23.67 4.81 -3.05
C THR A 10 -24.52 5.37 -4.19
N ASP A 11 -25.20 6.50 -3.94
CA ASP A 11 -25.93 7.27 -4.96
C ASP A 11 -25.03 8.08 -5.90
N ARG A 12 -23.72 8.07 -5.65
CA ARG A 12 -22.65 8.57 -6.54
C ARG A 12 -21.68 7.46 -6.89
N ASP A 13 -21.20 7.45 -8.13
CA ASP A 13 -20.25 6.44 -8.60
C ASP A 13 -18.86 6.60 -7.95
N ASP A 14 -18.45 7.83 -7.61
CA ASP A 14 -17.18 8.11 -6.93
C ASP A 14 -17.25 7.92 -5.41
N ALA A 15 -18.46 7.82 -4.85
CA ALA A 15 -18.75 7.71 -3.42
C ALA A 15 -18.10 8.83 -2.56
N LEU A 16 -17.90 10.01 -3.15
CA LEU A 16 -17.31 11.16 -2.46
C LEU A 16 -18.37 12.21 -2.12
N TYR A 17 -18.27 12.74 -0.90
CA TYR A 17 -19.19 13.71 -0.33
C TYR A 17 -18.42 14.76 0.45
N GLU A 18 -19.01 15.93 0.64
CA GLU A 18 -18.48 16.90 1.62
C GLU A 18 -18.94 16.58 3.04
N VAL A 19 -18.17 16.99 4.04
CA VAL A 19 -18.60 16.95 5.43
C VAL A 19 -19.93 17.70 5.60
N GLY A 20 -20.87 17.08 6.33
CA GLY A 20 -22.23 17.57 6.51
C GLY A 20 -23.19 17.23 5.37
N GLU A 21 -22.71 16.70 4.24
CA GLU A 21 -23.55 16.22 3.15
C GLU A 21 -24.19 14.86 3.47
N THR A 22 -25.36 14.59 2.90
CA THR A 22 -26.01 13.27 3.01
C THR A 22 -25.52 12.34 1.89
N ALA A 23 -24.92 11.21 2.27
CA ALA A 23 -24.68 10.09 1.37
C ALA A 23 -25.83 9.08 1.48
N THR A 24 -26.24 8.51 0.35
CA THR A 24 -27.26 7.46 0.33
C THR A 24 -26.67 6.14 -0.13
N PHE A 25 -26.72 5.12 0.72
CA PHE A 25 -26.51 3.73 0.27
C PHE A 25 -27.80 3.17 -0.35
N LEU A 26 -27.68 2.65 -1.56
CA LEU A 26 -28.74 2.04 -2.36
C LEU A 26 -28.61 0.51 -2.31
N VAL A 27 -29.61 -0.14 -1.74
CA VAL A 27 -29.63 -1.58 -1.48
C VAL A 27 -30.60 -2.27 -2.45
N THR A 28 -30.13 -3.30 -3.12
CA THR A 28 -30.95 -4.12 -4.03
C THR A 28 -30.68 -5.60 -3.81
N LEU A 29 -31.70 -6.42 -4.01
CA LEU A 29 -31.59 -7.86 -4.06
C LEU A 29 -32.24 -8.36 -5.35
N SER A 30 -31.56 -9.24 -6.05
CA SER A 30 -32.13 -9.98 -7.19
C SER A 30 -32.01 -11.48 -6.98
N ARG A 31 -32.94 -12.23 -7.57
CA ARG A 31 -32.94 -13.68 -7.64
C ARG A 31 -33.13 -14.08 -9.10
N ASP A 32 -32.16 -14.80 -9.66
CA ASP A 32 -32.16 -15.24 -11.06
C ASP A 32 -32.36 -14.06 -12.05
N GLY A 33 -31.78 -12.90 -11.71
CA GLY A 33 -31.84 -11.67 -12.51
C GLY A 33 -33.12 -10.83 -12.34
N GLN A 34 -34.09 -11.29 -11.55
CA GLN A 34 -35.31 -10.54 -11.25
C GLN A 34 -35.22 -9.88 -9.87
N PRO A 35 -35.70 -8.63 -9.69
CA PRO A 35 -35.76 -7.99 -8.38
C PRO A 35 -36.56 -8.83 -7.38
N VAL A 36 -36.05 -8.92 -6.16
CA VAL A 36 -36.82 -9.43 -5.01
C VAL A 36 -37.49 -8.23 -4.36
N VAL A 37 -38.82 -8.27 -4.24
CA VAL A 37 -39.63 -7.13 -3.73
C VAL A 37 -40.39 -7.46 -2.44
N ASP A 38 -40.24 -8.68 -1.94
CA ASP A 38 -40.83 -9.14 -0.68
C ASP A 38 -39.71 -9.43 0.33
N GLY A 39 -39.90 -9.00 1.58
CA GLY A 39 -38.95 -9.19 2.67
C GLY A 39 -38.11 -7.95 2.98
N GLU A 40 -37.09 -8.14 3.81
CA GLU A 40 -36.24 -7.07 4.31
C GLU A 40 -34.77 -7.44 4.25
N VAL A 41 -33.91 -6.44 4.05
CA VAL A 41 -32.45 -6.57 4.15
C VAL A 41 -31.99 -5.89 5.43
N LYS A 42 -31.14 -6.57 6.20
CA LYS A 42 -30.50 -5.98 7.38
C LYS A 42 -29.34 -5.10 6.94
N TYR A 43 -29.15 -3.97 7.59
CA TYR A 43 -27.99 -3.12 7.37
C TYR A 43 -27.40 -2.63 8.69
N VAL A 44 -26.09 -2.37 8.67
CA VAL A 44 -25.36 -1.69 9.75
C VAL A 44 -24.29 -0.80 9.12
N VAL A 45 -24.21 0.44 9.60
CA VAL A 45 -23.19 1.41 9.18
C VAL A 45 -22.17 1.59 10.30
N GLY A 46 -20.92 1.90 9.94
CA GLY A 46 -19.99 2.49 10.88
C GLY A 46 -18.67 2.94 10.24
N ASP A 47 -17.72 3.32 11.09
CA ASP A 47 -16.49 4.05 10.74
C ASP A 47 -15.23 3.16 10.83
N PHE A 48 -15.40 1.86 10.62
CA PHE A 48 -14.37 0.81 10.75
C PHE A 48 -13.92 0.51 12.19
N LEU A 49 -14.01 1.47 13.11
CA LEU A 49 -13.70 1.27 14.53
C LEU A 49 -14.93 0.74 15.27
N LYS A 50 -16.08 1.35 14.99
CA LYS A 50 -17.35 1.08 15.65
C LYS A 50 -18.46 0.86 14.62
N LEU A 51 -19.51 0.15 15.01
CA LEU A 51 -20.65 -0.19 14.15
C LEU A 51 -21.95 0.07 14.91
N GLY A 52 -22.98 0.46 14.17
CA GLY A 52 -24.35 0.44 14.66
C GLY A 52 -24.73 1.55 15.63
N LYS A 53 -25.93 1.43 16.20
CA LYS A 53 -26.60 2.52 16.93
C LYS A 53 -25.89 2.93 18.20
N ASP A 54 -25.32 1.97 18.93
CA ASP A 54 -24.55 2.23 20.15
C ASP A 54 -23.30 3.08 19.88
N SER A 55 -22.93 3.19 18.61
CA SER A 55 -21.78 3.96 18.12
C SER A 55 -22.19 5.25 17.40
N GLY A 56 -23.48 5.60 17.41
CA GLY A 56 -24.03 6.78 16.73
C GLY A 56 -24.34 6.58 15.24
N PHE A 57 -24.18 5.38 14.70
CA PHE A 57 -24.43 5.09 13.28
C PHE A 57 -25.75 4.32 13.07
N PRO A 58 -26.41 4.47 11.90
CA PRO A 58 -27.68 3.80 11.67
C PRO A 58 -27.50 2.29 11.47
N GLU A 59 -28.47 1.54 11.98
CA GLU A 59 -28.62 0.09 11.75
C GLU A 59 -30.10 -0.29 11.78
N GLY A 60 -30.46 -1.39 11.12
CA GLY A 60 -31.82 -1.91 11.16
C GLY A 60 -32.12 -2.77 9.95
N THR A 61 -33.37 -2.70 9.50
CA THR A 61 -33.82 -3.34 8.27
C THR A 61 -34.37 -2.30 7.30
N VAL A 62 -34.24 -2.57 6.02
CA VAL A 62 -34.92 -1.83 4.95
C VAL A 62 -35.77 -2.78 4.12
N PRO A 63 -37.00 -2.39 3.73
CA PRO A 63 -37.86 -3.23 2.92
C PRO A 63 -37.30 -3.36 1.52
N LEU A 64 -37.42 -4.55 0.94
CA LEU A 64 -37.17 -4.77 -0.47
C LEU A 64 -38.32 -4.20 -1.30
N ALA A 65 -38.01 -3.61 -2.45
CA ALA A 65 -38.96 -3.01 -3.36
C ALA A 65 -38.40 -3.01 -4.79
N GLU A 66 -39.21 -2.61 -5.77
CA GLU A 66 -38.74 -2.43 -7.16
C GLU A 66 -37.65 -1.36 -7.26
N GLN A 67 -37.74 -0.32 -6.42
CA GLN A 67 -36.70 0.70 -6.31
C GLN A 67 -35.68 0.31 -5.24
N PRO A 68 -34.40 0.69 -5.41
CA PRO A 68 -33.39 0.46 -4.39
C PRO A 68 -33.81 1.04 -3.03
N ALA A 69 -33.69 0.23 -1.99
CA ALA A 69 -33.91 0.70 -0.63
C ALA A 69 -32.80 1.68 -0.23
N ARG A 70 -33.13 2.69 0.57
CA ARG A 70 -32.24 3.81 0.88
C ARG A 70 -31.81 3.76 2.34
N VAL A 71 -30.51 3.86 2.57
CA VAL A 71 -29.91 4.09 3.90
C VAL A 71 -29.12 5.38 3.83
N GLU A 72 -29.59 6.42 4.51
CA GLU A 72 -28.99 7.76 4.48
C GLU A 72 -28.07 7.96 5.68
N VAL A 73 -26.90 8.54 5.42
CA VAL A 73 -25.86 8.80 6.43
C VAL A 73 -25.22 10.17 6.18
N THR A 74 -24.67 10.75 7.24
CA THR A 74 -23.88 11.99 7.19
C THR A 74 -22.72 11.86 8.18
N LEU A 75 -21.61 12.52 7.89
CA LEU A 75 -20.47 12.67 8.79
C LEU A 75 -20.15 14.15 8.98
N ASP A 76 -19.89 14.57 10.22
CA ASP A 76 -19.61 15.96 10.60
C ASP A 76 -18.10 16.30 10.65
N GLN A 77 -17.27 15.32 10.30
CA GLN A 77 -15.81 15.44 10.21
C GLN A 77 -15.28 14.62 9.01
N PRO A 78 -14.08 14.94 8.49
CA PRO A 78 -13.46 14.16 7.42
C PRO A 78 -13.30 12.69 7.81
N GLY A 79 -13.65 11.77 6.92
CA GLY A 79 -13.59 10.35 7.24
C GLY A 79 -14.30 9.45 6.24
N PHE A 80 -14.47 8.19 6.62
CA PHE A 80 -15.12 7.18 5.80
C PHE A 80 -16.15 6.40 6.62
N LEU A 81 -17.29 6.14 6.00
CA LEU A 81 -18.31 5.23 6.52
C LEU A 81 -18.44 4.02 5.62
N ARG A 82 -18.66 2.85 6.23
CA ARG A 82 -18.91 1.59 5.55
C ARG A 82 -20.28 1.06 5.93
N CYS A 83 -21.09 0.72 4.92
CA CYS A 83 -22.37 0.05 5.09
C CYS A 83 -22.20 -1.45 4.82
N GLU A 84 -22.53 -2.29 5.79
CA GLU A 84 -22.71 -3.73 5.63
C GLU A 84 -24.20 -4.04 5.46
N VAL A 85 -24.55 -4.77 4.40
CA VAL A 85 -25.89 -5.31 4.21
C VAL A 85 -25.86 -6.83 4.30
N SER A 86 -26.91 -7.43 4.87
CA SER A 86 -27.04 -8.89 4.95
C SER A 86 -28.47 -9.37 4.74
N TYR A 87 -28.59 -10.54 4.11
CA TYR A 87 -29.86 -11.17 3.77
C TYR A 87 -29.77 -12.68 3.91
N GLU A 88 -30.75 -13.32 4.56
CA GLU A 88 -30.87 -14.77 4.68
C GLU A 88 -31.73 -15.31 3.54
N THR A 89 -31.17 -16.16 2.68
CA THR A 89 -31.96 -16.78 1.61
C THR A 89 -32.91 -17.84 2.16
N ALA A 90 -33.93 -18.20 1.37
CA ALA A 90 -34.86 -19.27 1.71
C ALA A 90 -34.17 -20.63 1.93
N GLU A 91 -32.99 -20.82 1.35
CA GLU A 91 -32.14 -22.00 1.48
C GLU A 91 -31.22 -21.97 2.72
N GLY A 92 -31.32 -20.91 3.55
CA GLY A 92 -30.53 -20.75 4.78
C GLY A 92 -29.10 -20.25 4.56
N GLN A 93 -28.83 -19.60 3.42
CA GLN A 93 -27.55 -18.95 3.15
C GLN A 93 -27.59 -17.48 3.55
N THR A 94 -26.64 -17.06 4.40
CA THR A 94 -26.41 -15.62 4.65
C THR A 94 -25.61 -15.01 3.52
N LEU A 95 -26.19 -14.03 2.83
CA LEU A 95 -25.49 -13.15 1.90
C LEU A 95 -25.01 -11.90 2.65
N LYS A 96 -23.82 -11.40 2.29
CA LYS A 96 -23.30 -10.12 2.78
C LYS A 96 -22.69 -9.33 1.64
N ASN A 97 -22.85 -8.00 1.69
CA ASN A 97 -22.15 -7.10 0.77
C ASN A 97 -21.86 -5.75 1.46
N TYR A 98 -20.97 -4.96 0.86
CA TYR A 98 -20.42 -3.76 1.46
C TYR A 98 -20.29 -2.62 0.46
N ALA A 99 -20.47 -1.38 0.93
CA ALA A 99 -20.11 -0.17 0.20
C ALA A 99 -19.50 0.86 1.17
N GLY A 100 -18.57 1.67 0.68
CA GLY A 100 -17.97 2.76 1.42
C GLY A 100 -18.39 4.12 0.88
N ALA A 101 -18.40 5.13 1.74
CA ALA A 101 -18.60 6.54 1.39
C ALA A 101 -17.51 7.37 2.06
N GLY A 102 -16.82 8.22 1.30
CA GLY A 102 -15.80 9.14 1.79
C GLY A 102 -16.33 10.55 1.96
N PHE A 103 -16.08 11.18 3.11
CA PHE A 103 -16.49 12.54 3.45
C PHE A 103 -15.24 13.43 3.56
N SER A 104 -15.12 14.40 2.65
CA SER A 104 -13.98 15.32 2.48
C SER A 104 -12.61 14.66 2.73
N PRO A 105 -12.27 13.53 2.08
CA PRO A 105 -11.11 12.72 2.46
C PRO A 105 -9.75 13.42 2.26
N LEU A 106 -9.69 14.44 1.40
CA LEU A 106 -8.50 15.29 1.21
C LEU A 106 -8.22 16.22 2.41
N GLN A 107 -9.12 16.30 3.38
CA GLN A 107 -8.95 17.04 4.64
C GLN A 107 -8.50 16.13 5.79
N LEU A 108 -8.26 14.83 5.54
CA LEU A 108 -7.71 13.93 6.56
C LEU A 108 -6.24 14.24 6.82
N GLU A 109 -5.91 14.50 8.07
CA GLU A 109 -4.54 14.71 8.53
C GLU A 109 -3.97 13.43 9.17
N PRO A 110 -2.63 13.29 9.28
CA PRO A 110 -1.99 12.26 10.09
C PRO A 110 -2.56 12.22 11.53
N SER A 111 -2.68 11.03 12.13
CA SER A 111 -3.31 10.92 13.47
C SER A 111 -2.50 11.58 14.59
N LEU A 112 -1.19 11.71 14.41
CA LEU A 112 -0.28 12.39 15.33
C LEU A 112 0.77 13.17 14.53
N PRO A 113 1.36 14.24 15.11
CA PRO A 113 2.51 14.90 14.50
C PRO A 113 3.70 13.93 14.37
N VAL A 114 4.59 14.22 13.42
CA VAL A 114 5.88 13.53 13.29
C VAL A 114 6.69 13.71 14.59
N PRO A 115 7.45 12.69 15.07
CA PRO A 115 8.39 12.88 16.17
C PRO A 115 9.44 13.97 15.87
N ASP A 116 9.81 14.76 16.88
CA ASP A 116 10.70 15.91 16.71
C ASP A 116 12.10 15.51 16.20
N ASP A 117 12.60 14.34 16.61
CA ASP A 117 13.90 13.78 16.23
C ASP A 117 13.80 12.75 15.09
N PHE A 118 12.67 12.67 14.37
CA PHE A 118 12.47 11.65 13.32
C PHE A 118 13.55 11.69 12.23
N ASP A 119 13.89 12.89 11.75
CA ASP A 119 14.93 13.07 10.72
C ASP A 119 16.32 12.73 11.21
N GLU A 120 16.65 13.16 12.43
CA GLU A 120 17.91 12.84 13.09
C GLU A 120 18.05 11.33 13.24
N TYR A 121 17.01 10.67 13.76
CA TYR A 121 16.96 9.23 13.92
C TYR A 121 17.24 8.49 12.60
N TRP A 122 16.52 8.79 11.53
CA TRP A 122 16.70 8.10 10.25
C TRP A 122 18.00 8.45 9.54
N SER A 123 18.54 9.66 9.76
CA SER A 123 19.89 10.02 9.33
C SER A 123 20.95 9.16 10.01
N GLU A 124 20.85 8.96 11.33
CA GLU A 124 21.71 8.04 12.08
C GLU A 124 21.56 6.61 11.58
N GLN A 125 20.34 6.15 11.29
CA GLN A 125 20.10 4.81 10.74
C GLN A 125 20.81 4.61 9.39
N LYS A 126 20.79 5.62 8.50
CA LYS A 126 21.51 5.59 7.22
C LYS A 126 23.04 5.63 7.42
N GLN A 127 23.55 6.35 8.42
CA GLN A 127 24.97 6.36 8.75
C GLN A 127 25.44 4.97 9.22
N LEU A 128 24.68 4.33 10.12
CA LEU A 128 24.96 2.96 10.56
C LEU A 128 24.89 1.96 9.40
N LEU A 129 23.97 2.16 8.44
CA LEU A 129 23.93 1.34 7.24
C LEU A 129 25.20 1.52 6.40
N ALA A 130 25.67 2.75 6.22
CA ALA A 130 26.86 3.06 5.42
C ALA A 130 28.16 2.44 5.97
N GLU A 131 28.21 2.12 7.26
CA GLU A 131 29.33 1.36 7.86
C GLU A 131 29.39 -0.10 7.39
N VAL A 132 28.29 -0.65 6.87
CA VAL A 132 28.24 -2.01 6.31
C VAL A 132 28.70 -1.97 4.85
N GLU A 133 29.87 -2.53 4.57
CA GLU A 133 30.44 -2.60 3.23
C GLU A 133 29.46 -3.23 2.22
N MET A 134 29.18 -2.51 1.13
CA MET A 134 28.26 -2.95 0.08
C MET A 134 29.00 -3.83 -0.94
N VAL A 135 29.31 -5.07 -0.55
CA VAL A 135 29.90 -6.09 -1.45
C VAL A 135 28.79 -7.04 -1.90
N PRO A 136 28.15 -6.80 -3.05
CA PRO A 136 27.03 -7.63 -3.50
C PRO A 136 27.51 -8.95 -4.10
N VAL A 137 26.71 -10.00 -3.93
CA VAL A 137 26.86 -11.28 -4.63
C VAL A 137 25.79 -11.36 -5.71
N LEU A 138 26.21 -11.48 -6.98
CA LEU A 138 25.33 -11.62 -8.13
C LEU A 138 25.49 -13.02 -8.71
N THR A 139 24.44 -13.83 -8.63
CA THR A 139 24.41 -15.18 -9.21
C THR A 139 23.56 -15.15 -10.48
N PRO A 140 24.12 -15.47 -11.67
CA PRO A 140 23.32 -15.51 -12.90
C PRO A 140 22.13 -16.46 -12.79
N VAL A 141 20.98 -16.03 -13.31
CA VAL A 141 19.76 -16.85 -13.38
C VAL A 141 19.47 -17.18 -14.85
N GLU A 142 19.48 -18.45 -15.19
CA GLU A 142 19.12 -18.92 -16.52
C GLU A 142 17.65 -18.67 -16.82
N GLN A 143 17.36 -18.22 -18.04
CA GLN A 143 16.02 -17.93 -18.53
C GLN A 143 16.02 -18.00 -20.07
N ASP A 144 14.84 -18.17 -20.68
CA ASP A 144 14.72 -18.53 -22.10
C ASP A 144 14.87 -17.35 -23.10
N GLU A 145 14.86 -16.11 -22.62
CA GLU A 145 14.84 -14.87 -23.40
C GLU A 145 16.22 -14.22 -23.52
N ALA A 146 16.93 -14.47 -24.62
CA ALA A 146 18.26 -13.90 -24.86
C ALA A 146 18.37 -12.36 -24.76
N ALA A 147 17.25 -11.62 -24.80
CA ALA A 147 17.21 -10.17 -24.71
C ALA A 147 17.33 -9.60 -23.28
N VAL A 148 17.22 -10.43 -22.23
CA VAL A 148 17.27 -10.01 -20.82
C VAL A 148 18.36 -10.77 -20.09
N VAL A 149 19.07 -10.10 -19.18
CA VAL A 149 20.04 -10.73 -18.27
C VAL A 149 19.52 -10.59 -16.85
N CYS A 150 19.52 -11.70 -16.12
CA CYS A 150 18.97 -11.79 -14.76
C CYS A 150 20.01 -12.29 -13.75
N PHE A 151 19.94 -11.78 -12.53
CA PHE A 151 20.77 -12.19 -11.40
C PHE A 151 19.92 -12.36 -10.14
N ASP A 152 20.19 -13.40 -9.35
CA ASP A 152 19.82 -13.46 -7.94
C ASP A 152 20.89 -12.67 -7.16
N VAL A 153 20.46 -11.67 -6.41
CA VAL A 153 21.32 -10.67 -5.79
C VAL A 153 21.18 -10.75 -4.28
N GLN A 154 22.31 -10.83 -3.60
CA GLN A 154 22.41 -10.61 -2.16
C GLN A 154 23.32 -9.43 -1.87
N VAL A 155 22.83 -8.43 -1.13
CA VAL A 155 23.62 -7.26 -0.73
C VAL A 155 23.66 -7.21 0.80
N PRO A 156 24.86 -7.24 1.43
CA PRO A 156 24.97 -7.08 2.88
C PRO A 156 24.22 -5.85 3.38
N CYS A 157 23.59 -5.96 4.55
CA CYS A 157 22.78 -4.90 5.14
C CYS A 157 22.90 -4.93 6.67
N LEU A 158 22.61 -3.79 7.32
CA LEU A 158 22.59 -3.69 8.77
C LEU A 158 21.56 -4.66 9.37
N GLY A 159 21.93 -5.31 10.48
CA GLY A 159 21.05 -6.26 11.19
C GLY A 159 21.15 -7.72 10.72
N GLY A 160 22.10 -8.04 9.84
CA GLY A 160 22.46 -9.42 9.47
C GLY A 160 21.64 -10.04 8.33
N ALA A 161 20.37 -9.66 8.17
CA ALA A 161 19.57 -10.04 7.01
C ALA A 161 19.94 -9.15 5.80
N PRO A 162 20.43 -9.70 4.67
CA PRO A 162 20.82 -8.92 3.51
C PRO A 162 19.61 -8.37 2.76
N VAL A 163 19.83 -7.48 1.79
CA VAL A 163 18.88 -7.35 0.68
C VAL A 163 18.96 -8.63 -0.14
N SER A 164 17.82 -9.22 -0.46
CA SER A 164 17.73 -10.42 -1.30
C SER A 164 16.66 -10.21 -2.36
N GLY A 165 17.04 -10.33 -3.63
CA GLY A 165 16.17 -9.98 -4.74
C GLY A 165 16.66 -10.41 -6.12
N TYR A 166 15.80 -10.33 -7.12
CA TYR A 166 16.19 -10.52 -8.51
C TYR A 166 16.44 -9.18 -9.19
N LEU A 167 17.59 -9.05 -9.85
CA LEU A 167 17.92 -7.93 -10.73
C LEU A 167 17.85 -8.39 -12.18
N ALA A 168 17.22 -7.60 -13.04
CA ALA A 168 17.18 -7.83 -14.48
C ALA A 168 17.43 -6.55 -15.26
N ARG A 169 18.05 -6.70 -16.44
CA ARG A 169 18.27 -5.60 -17.38
C ARG A 169 18.25 -6.08 -18.84
N PRO A 170 18.01 -5.19 -19.82
CA PRO A 170 18.29 -5.49 -21.22
C PRO A 170 19.72 -5.98 -21.43
N ALA A 171 19.90 -7.03 -22.24
CA ALA A 171 21.21 -7.61 -22.52
C ALA A 171 22.16 -6.63 -23.20
N GLN A 172 21.63 -5.73 -24.02
CA GLN A 172 22.37 -4.71 -24.76
C GLN A 172 22.48 -3.37 -24.03
N ALA A 173 22.13 -3.30 -22.74
CA ALA A 173 22.26 -2.08 -21.96
C ALA A 173 23.70 -1.57 -21.93
N THR A 174 23.88 -0.27 -22.14
CA THR A 174 25.14 0.44 -22.00
C THR A 174 25.12 1.33 -20.75
N PRO A 175 26.28 1.79 -20.25
CA PRO A 175 26.31 2.67 -19.08
C PRO A 175 25.42 3.90 -19.24
N GLU A 176 24.79 4.33 -18.15
CA GLU A 176 24.01 5.57 -18.01
C GLU A 176 22.85 5.71 -19.02
N THR A 177 22.17 4.60 -19.33
CA THR A 177 21.07 4.62 -20.33
C THR A 177 19.71 4.18 -19.79
N LEU A 178 19.65 3.56 -18.62
CA LEU A 178 18.42 2.94 -18.13
C LEU A 178 17.85 3.71 -16.93
N PRO A 179 16.56 4.11 -16.96
CA PRO A 179 15.85 4.40 -15.73
C PRO A 179 15.79 3.13 -14.87
N ALA A 180 15.62 3.29 -13.58
CA ALA A 180 15.50 2.18 -12.64
C ALA A 180 14.05 2.00 -12.15
N ILE A 181 13.68 0.75 -11.88
CA ILE A 181 12.44 0.39 -11.19
C ILE A 181 12.72 -0.62 -10.08
N LEU A 182 12.21 -0.33 -8.89
CA LEU A 182 12.27 -1.19 -7.71
C LEU A 182 10.88 -1.71 -7.35
N TRP A 183 10.72 -3.02 -7.29
CA TRP A 183 9.48 -3.69 -6.94
C TRP A 183 9.52 -4.16 -5.48
N VAL A 184 8.53 -3.76 -4.70
CA VAL A 184 8.41 -4.06 -3.27
C VAL A 184 7.07 -4.72 -2.94
N HIS A 185 7.11 -5.65 -1.98
CA HIS A 185 6.11 -6.69 -1.85
C HIS A 185 5.12 -6.45 -0.71
N GLY A 186 3.86 -6.83 -0.92
CA GLY A 186 2.85 -6.95 0.14
C GLY A 186 3.25 -7.94 1.24
N ALA A 187 2.52 -7.94 2.36
CA ALA A 187 2.87 -8.77 3.51
C ALA A 187 2.93 -10.27 3.17
N GLY A 188 3.84 -10.99 3.81
CA GLY A 188 3.99 -12.44 3.66
C GLY A 188 5.45 -12.87 3.54
N VAL A 189 5.69 -14.17 3.61
CA VAL A 189 7.03 -14.76 3.51
C VAL A 189 7.11 -15.51 2.18
N ARG A 190 7.89 -15.00 1.24
CA ARG A 190 8.02 -15.52 -0.12
C ARG A 190 9.30 -15.05 -0.79
N SER A 191 9.65 -15.71 -1.89
CA SER A 191 10.71 -15.28 -2.82
C SER A 191 10.41 -13.88 -3.38
N SER A 192 11.47 -13.20 -3.82
CA SER A 192 11.37 -12.14 -4.83
C SER A 192 10.75 -12.69 -6.14
N SER A 193 10.12 -11.81 -6.92
CA SER A 193 9.50 -12.11 -8.22
C SER A 193 10.47 -11.86 -9.36
N LEU A 194 11.02 -12.94 -9.94
CA LEU A 194 11.82 -12.87 -11.16
C LEU A 194 11.00 -12.30 -12.33
N ALA A 195 9.69 -12.58 -12.37
CA ALA A 195 8.79 -12.08 -13.41
C ALA A 195 8.68 -10.55 -13.39
N ASN A 196 8.62 -9.93 -12.21
CA ASN A 196 8.59 -8.46 -12.08
C ASN A 196 9.91 -7.84 -12.55
N ALA A 197 11.04 -8.44 -12.13
CA ALA A 197 12.36 -8.01 -12.59
C ALA A 197 12.41 -8.03 -14.14
N ILE A 198 12.04 -9.16 -14.77
CA ILE A 198 11.99 -9.31 -16.23
C ILE A 198 11.02 -8.32 -16.88
N GLN A 199 9.84 -8.07 -16.28
CA GLN A 199 8.86 -7.12 -16.81
C GLN A 199 9.44 -5.72 -16.94
N GLY A 200 10.10 -5.20 -15.89
CA GLY A 200 10.76 -3.90 -15.96
C GLY A 200 11.91 -3.86 -16.97
N ALA A 201 12.70 -4.94 -17.05
CA ALA A 201 13.78 -5.05 -18.03
C ALA A 201 13.28 -5.03 -19.48
N ARG A 202 12.17 -5.73 -19.77
CA ARG A 202 11.51 -5.71 -21.08
C ARG A 202 11.00 -4.32 -21.47
N ALA A 203 10.64 -3.51 -20.48
CA ALA A 203 10.25 -2.12 -20.68
C ALA A 203 11.44 -1.15 -20.81
N GLY A 204 12.67 -1.65 -20.88
CA GLY A 204 13.88 -0.84 -21.07
C GLY A 204 14.36 -0.16 -19.80
N MET A 205 14.16 -0.79 -18.64
CA MET A 205 14.58 -0.28 -17.32
C MET A 205 15.57 -1.24 -16.65
N LEU A 206 16.42 -0.70 -15.76
CA LEU A 206 17.14 -1.50 -14.79
C LEU A 206 16.17 -1.88 -13.67
N SER A 207 15.85 -3.16 -13.54
CA SER A 207 14.68 -3.61 -12.78
C SER A 207 15.08 -4.55 -11.65
N MET A 208 14.77 -4.20 -10.42
CA MET A 208 15.06 -5.02 -9.24
C MET A 208 13.79 -5.29 -8.45
N ASP A 209 13.54 -6.55 -8.11
CA ASP A 209 12.48 -6.94 -7.19
C ASP A 209 13.15 -7.49 -5.92
N ILE A 210 12.67 -7.10 -4.74
CA ILE A 210 13.24 -7.56 -3.45
C ILE A 210 12.19 -8.24 -2.59
N ASN A 211 12.59 -9.29 -1.86
CA ASN A 211 11.76 -9.82 -0.79
C ASN A 211 11.99 -9.04 0.52
N ALA A 212 10.94 -8.96 1.35
CA ALA A 212 10.95 -8.13 2.56
C ALA A 212 11.92 -8.59 3.65
N HIS A 213 12.32 -9.86 3.65
CA HIS A 213 12.95 -10.53 4.80
C HIS A 213 14.46 -10.74 4.66
N GLY A 214 15.02 -10.55 3.46
CA GLY A 214 16.42 -10.93 3.20
C GLY A 214 16.64 -12.44 3.12
N ILE A 215 15.59 -13.20 2.79
CA ILE A 215 15.63 -14.66 2.69
C ILE A 215 16.08 -15.11 1.28
N PRO A 216 16.62 -16.33 1.10
CA PRO A 216 17.00 -16.82 -0.22
C PRO A 216 15.82 -16.89 -1.20
N ASN A 217 16.08 -16.54 -2.47
CA ASN A 217 15.10 -16.63 -3.55
C ASN A 217 15.09 -18.02 -4.21
N GLY A 218 14.06 -18.31 -5.00
CA GLY A 218 13.98 -19.53 -5.82
C GLY A 218 13.91 -20.84 -5.04
N ARG A 219 13.58 -20.81 -3.75
CA ARG A 219 13.40 -22.01 -2.93
C ARG A 219 12.01 -22.63 -3.16
N PRO A 220 11.81 -23.92 -2.86
CA PRO A 220 10.48 -24.53 -2.96
C PRO A 220 9.48 -23.89 -1.99
N ASP A 221 8.18 -23.87 -2.33
CA ASP A 221 7.12 -23.27 -1.50
C ASP A 221 7.16 -23.71 -0.04
N LYS A 222 7.50 -24.98 0.21
CA LYS A 222 7.64 -25.53 1.57
C LYS A 222 8.64 -24.73 2.42
N PHE A 223 9.75 -24.29 1.86
CA PHE A 223 10.75 -23.47 2.57
C PHE A 223 10.12 -22.18 3.11
N TYR A 224 9.36 -21.48 2.26
CA TYR A 224 8.70 -20.24 2.66
C TYR A 224 7.57 -20.48 3.64
N SER A 225 6.79 -21.55 3.47
CA SER A 225 5.74 -21.91 4.43
C SER A 225 6.29 -22.32 5.79
N ASP A 226 7.45 -22.99 5.84
CA ASP A 226 8.08 -23.37 7.10
C ASP A 226 8.58 -22.13 7.86
N LEU A 227 9.19 -21.16 7.16
CA LEU A 227 9.57 -19.88 7.75
C LEU A 227 8.35 -19.09 8.24
N ALA A 228 7.27 -19.03 7.44
CA ALA A 228 6.03 -18.33 7.80
C ALA A 228 5.34 -18.93 9.03
N ASN A 229 5.50 -20.23 9.28
CA ASN A 229 4.92 -20.91 10.44
C ASN A 229 5.89 -20.98 11.64
N GLY A 230 7.17 -20.65 11.44
CA GLY A 230 8.23 -20.69 12.43
C GLY A 230 8.80 -19.31 12.72
N GLU A 231 10.05 -19.09 12.31
CA GLU A 231 10.84 -17.89 12.62
C GLU A 231 10.14 -16.56 12.26
N LEU A 232 9.41 -16.53 11.15
CA LEU A 232 8.73 -15.34 10.65
C LEU A 232 7.21 -15.38 10.89
N LYS A 233 6.72 -16.14 11.87
CA LYS A 233 5.29 -16.19 12.15
C LYS A 233 4.73 -14.83 12.59
N ASP A 234 5.44 -14.18 13.51
CA ASP A 234 4.97 -12.97 14.19
C ASP A 234 5.80 -11.73 13.83
N TYR A 235 6.50 -11.74 12.68
CA TYR A 235 7.44 -10.67 12.28
C TYR A 235 6.81 -9.28 12.32
N ARG A 236 5.50 -9.17 12.01
CA ARG A 236 4.76 -7.91 11.88
C ARG A 236 4.71 -7.10 13.18
N THR A 237 4.88 -7.76 14.31
CA THR A 237 4.84 -7.16 15.65
C THR A 237 6.14 -7.40 16.42
N ALA A 238 7.14 -8.03 15.81
CA ALA A 238 8.39 -8.35 16.48
C ALA A 238 9.17 -7.08 16.84
N GLY A 239 9.53 -6.96 18.12
CA GLY A 239 10.31 -5.85 18.66
C GLY A 239 9.62 -4.49 18.65
N ARG A 240 8.28 -4.46 18.53
CA ARG A 240 7.48 -3.21 18.40
C ARG A 240 7.53 -2.29 19.61
N GLU A 241 8.09 -2.75 20.72
CA GLU A 241 8.24 -2.00 21.97
C GLU A 241 9.34 -0.93 21.91
N SER A 242 10.16 -0.91 20.84
CA SER A 242 11.17 0.12 20.60
C SER A 242 11.39 0.35 19.11
N ARG A 243 11.63 1.62 18.75
CA ARG A 243 12.00 2.05 17.39
C ARG A 243 13.24 1.32 16.86
N ASP A 244 14.14 0.89 17.75
CA ASP A 244 15.40 0.24 17.39
C ASP A 244 15.29 -1.26 17.16
N THR A 245 14.25 -1.89 17.71
CA THR A 245 14.04 -3.34 17.64
C THR A 245 12.90 -3.75 16.73
N VAL A 246 12.01 -2.83 16.37
CA VAL A 246 10.84 -3.12 15.54
C VAL A 246 11.27 -3.65 14.17
N TYR A 247 10.68 -4.76 13.74
CA TYR A 247 11.02 -5.44 12.48
C TYR A 247 11.09 -4.49 11.27
N PHE A 248 10.15 -3.54 11.19
CA PHE A 248 10.04 -2.62 10.06
C PHE A 248 11.27 -1.73 9.90
N ARG A 249 12.00 -1.42 10.98
CA ARG A 249 13.29 -0.71 10.90
C ARG A 249 14.26 -1.46 9.98
N GLY A 250 14.46 -2.76 10.23
CA GLY A 250 15.34 -3.58 9.41
C GLY A 250 14.87 -3.72 7.96
N MET A 251 13.55 -3.80 7.75
CA MET A 251 12.97 -3.82 6.40
C MET A 251 13.24 -2.53 5.63
N PHE A 252 13.10 -1.37 6.28
CA PHE A 252 13.35 -0.07 5.67
C PHE A 252 14.84 0.16 5.41
N LEU A 253 15.73 -0.36 6.25
CA LEU A 253 17.17 -0.36 5.98
C LEU A 253 17.54 -1.22 4.76
N ARG A 254 16.91 -2.39 4.61
CA ARG A 254 17.06 -3.21 3.38
C ARG A 254 16.54 -2.46 2.16
N LEU A 255 15.43 -1.73 2.28
CA LEU A 255 14.92 -0.89 1.20
C LEU A 255 15.91 0.21 0.81
N ALA A 256 16.48 0.94 1.78
CA ALA A 256 17.53 1.94 1.52
C ALA A 256 18.77 1.33 0.86
N ARG A 257 19.25 0.18 1.35
CA ARG A 257 20.38 -0.56 0.75
C ARG A 257 20.08 -1.06 -0.66
N ALA A 258 18.83 -1.44 -0.96
CA ALA A 258 18.42 -1.84 -2.30
C ALA A 258 18.47 -0.64 -3.26
N ILE A 259 18.03 0.54 -2.83
CA ILE A 259 18.14 1.79 -3.59
C ILE A 259 19.60 2.14 -3.83
N GLU A 260 20.46 2.08 -2.80
CA GLU A 260 21.91 2.29 -2.93
C GLU A 260 22.54 1.36 -3.97
N PHE A 261 22.26 0.05 -3.89
CA PHE A 261 22.80 -0.92 -4.83
C PHE A 261 22.29 -0.68 -6.26
N LEU A 262 20.99 -0.47 -6.42
CA LEU A 262 20.35 -0.30 -7.73
C LEU A 262 20.86 0.95 -8.45
N THR A 263 21.02 2.05 -7.71
CA THR A 263 21.51 3.34 -8.23
C THR A 263 23.04 3.42 -8.31
N ALA A 264 23.76 2.40 -7.85
CA ALA A 264 25.21 2.27 -8.06
C ALA A 264 25.56 1.47 -9.32
N GLN A 265 24.59 0.87 -10.00
CA GLN A 265 24.85 0.11 -11.22
C GLN A 265 25.24 1.03 -12.37
N PRO A 266 26.25 0.66 -13.19
CA PRO A 266 26.74 1.52 -14.25
C PRO A 266 25.69 1.82 -15.32
N GLU A 267 24.68 0.95 -15.50
CA GLU A 267 23.61 1.15 -16.48
C GLU A 267 22.55 2.19 -16.05
N TRP A 268 22.46 2.56 -14.77
CA TRP A 268 21.47 3.52 -14.29
C TRP A 268 21.75 4.92 -14.84
N ASP A 269 20.70 5.60 -15.32
CA ASP A 269 20.78 6.92 -15.96
C ASP A 269 21.06 8.09 -15.00
N GLY A 270 21.12 7.83 -13.68
CA GLY A 270 21.37 8.87 -12.68
C GLY A 270 20.17 9.77 -12.38
N GLN A 271 19.01 9.54 -13.01
CA GLN A 271 17.93 10.52 -13.09
C GLN A 271 16.57 9.98 -12.68
N ILE A 272 16.28 8.71 -13.00
CA ILE A 272 14.94 8.15 -12.81
C ILE A 272 15.02 6.87 -12.00
N LEU A 273 14.35 6.86 -10.86
CA LEU A 273 14.07 5.67 -10.07
C LEU A 273 12.60 5.67 -9.67
N ALA A 274 11.86 4.67 -10.13
CA ALA A 274 10.49 4.42 -9.73
C ALA A 274 10.42 3.30 -8.68
N VAL A 275 9.52 3.41 -7.71
CA VAL A 275 9.24 2.35 -6.73
C VAL A 275 7.77 1.96 -6.78
N ILE A 276 7.49 0.67 -6.91
CA ILE A 276 6.12 0.16 -7.06
C ILE A 276 5.82 -0.94 -6.05
N GLY A 277 4.65 -0.84 -5.39
CA GLY A 277 4.21 -1.84 -4.45
C GLY A 277 2.74 -1.71 -4.02
N HIS A 278 2.26 -2.76 -3.36
CA HIS A 278 0.87 -2.85 -2.90
C HIS A 278 0.81 -3.38 -1.47
N SER A 279 -0.13 -2.91 -0.63
CA SER A 279 -0.24 -3.25 0.80
C SER A 279 1.07 -2.90 1.54
N GLN A 280 1.74 -3.86 2.19
CA GLN A 280 3.10 -3.66 2.76
C GLN A 280 4.11 -3.11 1.72
N GLY A 281 3.95 -3.45 0.44
CA GLY A 281 4.75 -2.89 -0.64
C GLY A 281 4.41 -1.42 -0.90
N GLY A 282 3.15 -1.03 -0.77
CA GLY A 282 2.74 0.38 -0.90
C GLY A 282 3.32 1.24 0.22
N GLY A 283 3.32 0.71 1.45
CA GLY A 283 4.03 1.34 2.57
C GLY A 283 5.54 1.47 2.32
N GLN A 284 6.19 0.43 1.78
CA GLN A 284 7.59 0.51 1.37
C GLN A 284 7.83 1.56 0.28
N ALA A 285 6.94 1.71 -0.71
CA ALA A 285 7.08 2.74 -1.75
C ALA A 285 7.02 4.17 -1.15
N LEU A 286 6.12 4.42 -0.21
CA LEU A 286 6.06 5.69 0.53
C LEU A 286 7.34 5.95 1.33
N VAL A 287 7.83 4.91 2.04
CA VAL A 287 9.07 4.99 2.81
C VAL A 287 10.28 5.23 1.90
N ALA A 288 10.36 4.58 0.74
CA ALA A 288 11.42 4.78 -0.23
C ALA A 288 11.51 6.25 -0.67
N GLY A 289 10.37 6.83 -1.06
CA GLY A 289 10.29 8.24 -1.47
C GLY A 289 10.61 9.23 -0.36
N GLY A 290 10.33 8.89 0.90
CA GLY A 290 10.67 9.72 2.05
C GLY A 290 12.09 9.55 2.59
N LEU A 291 12.74 8.40 2.34
CA LEU A 291 14.11 8.11 2.80
C LEU A 291 15.19 8.50 1.80
N ASP A 292 14.86 8.57 0.51
CA ASP A 292 15.85 8.72 -0.55
C ASP A 292 15.37 9.64 -1.68
N GLU A 293 16.03 10.78 -1.84
CA GLU A 293 15.72 11.80 -2.84
C GLU A 293 15.92 11.33 -4.29
N ARG A 294 16.64 10.22 -4.52
CA ARG A 294 16.81 9.64 -5.86
C ARG A 294 15.51 9.04 -6.39
N VAL A 295 14.55 8.71 -5.52
CA VAL A 295 13.24 8.20 -5.93
C VAL A 295 12.45 9.35 -6.56
N THR A 296 12.07 9.19 -7.83
CA THR A 296 11.38 10.24 -8.58
C THR A 296 9.93 9.92 -8.90
N PHE A 297 9.50 8.67 -8.71
CA PHE A 297 8.11 8.26 -8.83
C PHE A 297 7.76 7.12 -7.87
N ILE A 298 6.57 7.15 -7.27
CA ILE A 298 6.04 6.05 -6.47
C ILE A 298 4.65 5.61 -6.96
N ALA A 299 4.45 4.30 -7.06
CA ALA A 299 3.15 3.69 -7.32
C ALA A 299 2.76 2.82 -6.13
N THR A 300 1.72 3.24 -5.39
CA THR A 300 1.42 2.72 -4.06
C THR A 300 -0.05 2.33 -3.91
N GLY A 301 -0.33 1.03 -3.84
CA GLY A 301 -1.72 0.55 -3.79
C GLY A 301 -2.12 0.09 -2.40
N VAL A 302 -3.28 0.54 -1.92
CA VAL A 302 -3.84 0.31 -0.58
C VAL A 302 -2.73 0.25 0.49
N PRO A 303 -1.91 1.31 0.63
CA PRO A 303 -0.68 1.25 1.39
C PRO A 303 -0.91 0.83 2.84
N ALA A 304 -0.25 -0.25 3.24
CA ALA A 304 -0.12 -0.64 4.63
C ALA A 304 0.98 0.21 5.31
N ILE A 305 1.21 -0.04 6.60
CA ILE A 305 2.24 0.65 7.40
C ILE A 305 1.96 2.14 7.57
N CYS A 306 0.75 2.60 7.22
CA CYS A 306 0.33 3.99 7.35
C CYS A 306 -0.57 4.15 8.56
N ASP A 307 -0.41 5.24 9.30
CA ASP A 307 -1.32 5.68 10.36
C ASP A 307 -1.49 4.62 11.47
N HIS A 308 -0.36 4.13 11.99
CA HIS A 308 -0.30 3.22 13.13
C HIS A 308 -0.89 3.81 14.41
N SER A 309 -1.00 5.14 14.45
CA SER A 309 -1.54 5.92 15.55
C SER A 309 -3.04 6.26 15.39
N GLY A 310 -3.73 5.65 14.41
CA GLY A 310 -5.17 5.84 14.14
C GLY A 310 -6.05 5.96 15.39
N LEU A 311 -5.88 5.04 16.34
CA LEU A 311 -6.69 4.96 17.56
C LEU A 311 -6.54 6.21 18.44
N ALA A 312 -5.35 6.83 18.46
CA ALA A 312 -5.12 8.07 19.20
C ALA A 312 -5.92 9.26 18.63
N ALA A 313 -6.32 9.19 17.35
CA ALA A 313 -7.18 10.15 16.68
C ALA A 313 -8.65 9.66 16.53
N GLY A 314 -9.04 8.59 17.24
CA GLY A 314 -10.40 8.03 17.15
C GLY A 314 -10.68 7.31 15.83
N ARG A 315 -9.65 6.86 15.10
CA ARG A 315 -9.75 6.10 13.85
C ARG A 315 -9.21 4.68 14.02
N ILE A 316 -9.51 3.79 13.09
CA ILE A 316 -8.89 2.45 13.06
C ILE A 316 -7.40 2.55 12.70
N ASN A 317 -6.55 1.81 13.42
CA ASN A 317 -5.13 1.70 13.08
C ASN A 317 -4.94 1.04 11.71
N GLY A 318 -4.02 1.56 10.89
CA GLY A 318 -3.59 0.88 9.67
C GLY A 318 -2.80 -0.40 9.94
N TRP A 319 -2.76 -1.30 8.95
CA TRP A 319 -2.03 -2.57 9.04
C TRP A 319 -0.54 -2.36 9.40
N PRO A 320 0.08 -3.17 10.29
CA PRO A 320 -0.45 -4.42 10.85
C PRO A 320 -1.24 -4.22 12.15
N LYS A 321 -1.72 -3.00 12.43
CA LYS A 321 -2.28 -2.61 13.74
C LYS A 321 -1.20 -2.77 14.82
N LEU A 322 -0.05 -2.13 14.55
CA LEU A 322 1.17 -2.27 15.33
C LEU A 322 0.95 -1.91 16.80
N VAL A 323 0.20 -0.84 17.04
CA VAL A 323 -0.19 -0.35 18.37
C VAL A 323 -1.44 -1.11 18.84
N PRO A 324 -1.35 -1.91 19.91
CA PRO A 324 -2.52 -2.54 20.50
C PRO A 324 -3.34 -1.54 21.33
N GLU A 325 -4.60 -1.87 21.50
CA GLU A 325 -5.49 -1.22 22.48
C GLU A 325 -5.28 -1.86 23.85
N GLY A 326 -5.08 -1.03 24.88
CA GLY A 326 -4.96 -1.44 26.28
C GLY A 326 -6.32 -1.76 26.91
N GLU A 327 -6.31 -2.25 28.16
CA GLU A 327 -7.55 -2.60 28.90
C GLU A 327 -8.47 -1.39 29.16
N ASP A 328 -7.91 -0.18 29.14
CA ASP A 328 -8.61 1.10 29.30
C ASP A 328 -9.17 1.66 27.98
N GLY A 329 -8.99 0.95 26.86
CA GLY A 329 -9.38 1.38 25.52
C GLY A 329 -8.43 2.42 24.91
N LEU A 330 -7.29 2.70 25.54
CA LEU A 330 -6.29 3.64 25.04
C LEU A 330 -5.15 2.90 24.31
N PRO A 331 -4.47 3.54 23.35
CA PRO A 331 -3.30 2.95 22.71
C PRO A 331 -2.17 2.72 23.73
N ASP A 332 -1.47 1.59 23.62
CA ASP A 332 -0.25 1.36 24.42
C ASP A 332 0.78 2.46 24.13
N SER A 333 1.09 3.27 25.14
CA SER A 333 1.92 4.46 24.97
C SER A 333 3.36 4.18 24.52
N GLN A 334 3.95 3.06 24.96
CA GLN A 334 5.32 2.70 24.59
C GLN A 334 5.38 2.28 23.12
N ILE A 335 4.47 1.40 22.72
CA ILE A 335 4.41 0.90 21.34
C ILE A 335 3.95 2.01 20.40
N LEU A 336 3.04 2.89 20.83
CA LEU A 336 2.62 4.07 20.07
C LEU A 336 3.80 4.95 19.73
N GLU A 337 4.69 5.22 20.69
CA GLU A 337 5.85 6.05 20.42
C GLU A 337 6.86 5.37 19.48
N ALA A 338 7.15 4.09 19.69
CA ALA A 338 8.01 3.33 18.79
C ALA A 338 7.44 3.26 17.35
N ALA A 339 6.13 3.06 17.22
CA ALA A 339 5.45 2.93 15.94
C ALA A 339 5.55 4.18 15.07
N ARG A 340 5.60 5.38 15.67
CA ARG A 340 5.73 6.65 14.93
C ARG A 340 7.01 6.73 14.10
N TYR A 341 8.09 6.05 14.48
CA TYR A 341 9.34 6.04 13.70
C TYR A 341 9.28 5.12 12.48
N VAL A 342 8.32 4.20 12.44
CA VAL A 342 8.13 3.27 11.31
C VAL A 342 6.79 3.45 10.60
N ASP A 343 6.08 4.55 10.88
CA ASP A 343 4.84 4.91 10.21
C ASP A 343 5.12 5.56 8.85
N ALA A 344 4.66 4.93 7.77
CA ALA A 344 4.84 5.37 6.39
C ALA A 344 4.27 6.78 6.12
N VAL A 345 3.28 7.24 6.91
CA VAL A 345 2.74 8.61 6.80
C VAL A 345 3.83 9.66 7.10
N ASN A 346 4.71 9.38 8.07
CA ASN A 346 5.78 10.30 8.44
C ASN A 346 6.85 10.40 7.34
N PHE A 347 7.12 9.31 6.63
CA PHE A 347 7.98 9.33 5.44
C PHE A 347 7.30 10.02 4.25
N ALA A 348 6.00 9.81 4.06
CA ALA A 348 5.26 10.43 2.97
C ALA A 348 5.36 11.97 2.98
N SER A 349 5.41 12.59 4.16
CA SER A 349 5.60 14.04 4.32
C SER A 349 6.96 14.58 3.84
N ARG A 350 7.91 13.69 3.51
CA ARG A 350 9.24 14.01 2.95
C ARG A 350 9.37 13.60 1.48
N CYS A 351 8.35 12.96 0.92
CA CYS A 351 8.40 12.40 -0.41
C CYS A 351 8.15 13.48 -1.48
N LYS A 352 9.23 13.82 -2.20
CA LYS A 352 9.20 14.76 -3.34
C LYS A 352 8.89 14.08 -4.68
N ALA A 353 8.77 12.75 -4.70
CA ALA A 353 8.46 11.98 -5.89
C ALA A 353 7.01 12.22 -6.34
N ASP A 354 6.78 12.17 -7.65
CA ASP A 354 5.41 12.10 -8.18
C ASP A 354 4.79 10.75 -7.80
N ALA A 355 3.46 10.71 -7.64
CA ALA A 355 2.78 9.57 -7.04
C ALA A 355 1.48 9.19 -7.73
N ILE A 356 1.23 7.90 -7.85
CA ILE A 356 -0.11 7.35 -8.07
C ILE A 356 -0.45 6.41 -6.91
N MET A 357 -1.61 6.62 -6.29
CA MET A 357 -2.08 5.82 -5.17
C MET A 357 -3.42 5.17 -5.50
N SER A 358 -3.70 3.97 -4.97
CA SER A 358 -5.04 3.40 -5.01
C SER A 358 -5.59 3.13 -3.62
N VAL A 359 -6.91 3.22 -3.45
CA VAL A 359 -7.58 3.03 -2.16
C VAL A 359 -8.92 2.32 -2.34
N GLY A 360 -9.21 1.36 -1.45
CA GLY A 360 -10.49 0.68 -1.37
C GLY A 360 -11.34 1.24 -0.22
N PHE A 361 -12.54 1.74 -0.49
CA PHE A 361 -13.35 2.38 0.58
C PHE A 361 -14.01 1.39 1.53
N ILE A 362 -13.87 0.08 1.30
CA ILE A 362 -14.33 -0.96 2.24
C ILE A 362 -13.17 -1.80 2.78
N ASP A 363 -11.92 -1.37 2.56
CA ASP A 363 -10.74 -2.06 3.04
C ASP A 363 -10.64 -1.96 4.58
N THR A 364 -10.67 -3.09 5.27
CA THR A 364 -10.55 -3.19 6.73
C THR A 364 -9.13 -3.57 7.19
N VAL A 365 -8.25 -3.87 6.24
CA VAL A 365 -6.84 -4.19 6.44
C VAL A 365 -6.03 -2.90 6.36
N CYS A 366 -6.13 -2.17 5.25
CA CYS A 366 -5.52 -0.85 5.03
C CYS A 366 -6.64 0.17 4.88
N PRO A 367 -7.18 0.70 6.00
CA PRO A 367 -8.36 1.54 5.97
C PRO A 367 -8.18 2.77 5.08
N PRO A 368 -9.24 3.22 4.39
CA PRO A 368 -9.15 4.37 3.51
C PRO A 368 -8.70 5.64 4.25
N SER A 369 -9.05 5.79 5.53
CA SER A 369 -8.56 6.89 6.37
C SER A 369 -7.04 6.91 6.50
N SER A 370 -6.42 5.75 6.71
CA SER A 370 -4.98 5.58 6.80
C SER A 370 -4.28 5.85 5.46
N CYS A 371 -4.87 5.39 4.35
CA CYS A 371 -4.36 5.67 3.01
C CYS A 371 -4.39 7.16 2.68
N TYR A 372 -5.50 7.85 2.96
CA TYR A 372 -5.64 9.28 2.71
C TYR A 372 -4.76 10.13 3.64
N ALA A 373 -4.55 9.72 4.90
CA ALA A 373 -3.60 10.39 5.78
C ALA A 373 -2.17 10.42 5.17
N ALA A 374 -1.73 9.32 4.54
CA ALA A 374 -0.46 9.28 3.82
C ALA A 374 -0.52 10.10 2.51
N PHE A 375 -1.59 9.96 1.72
CA PHE A 375 -1.74 10.67 0.44
C PHE A 375 -1.71 12.19 0.60
N ASN A 376 -2.41 12.71 1.61
CA ASN A 376 -2.62 14.14 1.79
C ASN A 376 -1.32 14.88 2.12
N VAL A 377 -0.35 14.20 2.75
CA VAL A 377 0.97 14.78 3.08
C VAL A 377 2.03 14.64 2.00
N LEU A 378 1.78 13.88 0.92
CA LEU A 378 2.71 13.82 -0.22
C LEU A 378 2.89 15.19 -0.89
N GLU A 379 4.11 15.51 -1.31
CA GLU A 379 4.47 16.84 -1.82
C GLU A 379 4.64 16.91 -3.35
N GLY A 380 4.95 15.78 -4.01
CA GLY A 380 5.01 15.69 -5.48
C GLY A 380 3.63 15.72 -6.15
N GLU A 381 3.61 15.71 -7.50
CA GLU A 381 2.34 15.59 -8.23
C GLU A 381 1.71 14.24 -7.90
N LYS A 382 0.44 14.23 -7.49
CA LYS A 382 -0.20 13.03 -6.94
C LYS A 382 -1.59 12.78 -7.50
N GLU A 383 -1.87 11.51 -7.77
CA GLU A 383 -3.14 11.01 -8.31
C GLU A 383 -3.68 9.88 -7.42
N MET A 384 -5.00 9.86 -7.22
CA MET A 384 -5.69 8.82 -6.44
C MET A 384 -6.66 8.03 -7.33
N ILE A 385 -6.57 6.70 -7.29
CA ILE A 385 -7.54 5.76 -7.84
C ILE A 385 -8.47 5.34 -6.70
N ASN A 386 -9.68 5.89 -6.68
CA ASN A 386 -10.72 5.54 -5.70
C ASN A 386 -11.52 4.33 -6.17
N GLU A 387 -11.66 3.33 -5.30
CA GLU A 387 -12.48 2.14 -5.55
C GLU A 387 -13.50 1.95 -4.41
N PRO A 388 -14.71 2.52 -4.54
CA PRO A 388 -15.70 2.53 -3.46
C PRO A 388 -16.16 1.15 -2.96
N LEU A 389 -16.07 0.15 -3.83
CA LEU A 389 -16.52 -1.24 -3.56
C LEU A 389 -15.35 -2.20 -3.35
N MET A 390 -14.10 -1.72 -3.37
CA MET A 390 -12.93 -2.55 -3.20
C MET A 390 -12.54 -2.64 -1.73
N GLY A 391 -12.33 -3.87 -1.26
CA GLY A 391 -11.69 -4.16 0.02
C GLY A 391 -10.16 -4.14 -0.10
N HIS A 392 -9.50 -5.09 0.56
CA HIS A 392 -8.06 -5.26 0.41
C HIS A 392 -7.71 -6.05 -0.86
N ALA A 393 -7.46 -5.38 -1.98
CA ALA A 393 -7.20 -6.03 -3.25
C ALA A 393 -6.27 -5.24 -4.18
N ALA A 394 -5.52 -5.99 -5.01
CA ALA A 394 -4.66 -5.49 -6.09
C ALA A 394 -5.20 -5.97 -7.45
N PRO A 395 -6.34 -5.46 -7.93
CA PRO A 395 -6.90 -5.85 -9.23
C PRO A 395 -5.97 -5.43 -10.37
N GLU A 396 -6.12 -6.12 -11.51
CA GLU A 396 -5.18 -5.96 -12.64
C GLU A 396 -5.18 -4.55 -13.21
N HIS A 397 -6.34 -3.90 -13.32
CA HIS A 397 -6.42 -2.54 -13.86
C HIS A 397 -5.64 -1.51 -13.02
N ILE A 398 -5.50 -1.72 -11.71
CA ILE A 398 -4.68 -0.86 -10.84
C ILE A 398 -3.19 -1.12 -11.09
N LYS A 399 -2.78 -2.38 -11.23
CA LYS A 399 -1.38 -2.72 -11.55
C LYS A 399 -0.98 -2.17 -12.91
N ASP A 400 -1.87 -2.29 -13.90
CA ASP A 400 -1.68 -1.75 -15.23
C ASP A 400 -1.56 -0.22 -15.18
N ALA A 401 -2.47 0.46 -14.47
CA ALA A 401 -2.41 1.91 -14.29
C ALA A 401 -1.10 2.36 -13.65
N PHE A 402 -0.64 1.66 -12.61
CA PHE A 402 0.63 1.96 -11.93
C PHE A 402 1.82 1.82 -12.86
N PHE A 403 1.94 0.68 -13.56
CA PHE A 403 3.05 0.46 -14.48
C PHE A 403 3.02 1.44 -15.64
N GLN A 404 1.84 1.70 -16.20
CA GLN A 404 1.64 2.68 -17.27
C GLN A 404 2.07 4.09 -16.84
N ARG A 405 1.71 4.52 -15.62
CA ARG A 405 2.09 5.85 -15.11
C ARG A 405 3.59 5.99 -14.90
N ILE A 406 4.28 4.91 -14.51
CA ILE A 406 5.74 4.87 -14.45
C ILE A 406 6.35 5.05 -15.86
N LEU A 407 5.83 4.36 -16.87
CA LEU A 407 6.32 4.50 -18.26
C LEU A 407 6.10 5.93 -18.79
N GLU A 408 4.96 6.54 -18.45
CA GLU A 408 4.66 7.93 -18.81
C GLU A 408 5.61 8.91 -18.12
N HIS A 409 5.90 8.70 -16.83
CA HIS A 409 6.88 9.50 -16.09
C HIS A 409 8.26 9.43 -16.71
N VAL A 410 8.73 8.23 -17.04
CA VAL A 410 10.00 7.99 -17.75
C VAL A 410 10.03 8.77 -19.06
N LYS A 411 8.98 8.65 -19.88
CA LYS A 411 8.89 9.34 -21.17
C LYS A 411 8.88 10.87 -21.01
N ALA A 412 8.14 11.38 -20.03
CA ALA A 412 8.01 12.81 -19.78
C ALA A 412 9.34 13.44 -19.33
N ARG A 413 10.07 12.78 -18.42
CA ARG A 413 11.39 13.27 -17.95
C ARG A 413 12.44 13.30 -19.07
N ARG A 414 12.58 12.20 -19.82
CA ARG A 414 13.50 12.14 -20.97
C ARG A 414 13.21 13.20 -22.03
N SER A 415 11.94 13.51 -22.27
CA SER A 415 11.55 14.55 -23.23
C SER A 415 11.94 15.97 -22.77
N ARG A 416 11.89 16.24 -21.47
CA ARG A 416 12.28 17.55 -20.89
C ARG A 416 13.78 17.79 -20.99
N GLU A 417 14.60 16.76 -20.82
CA GLU A 417 16.06 16.86 -20.96
C GLU A 417 16.46 17.18 -22.40
N GLN A 418 15.93 16.46 -23.37
CA GLN A 418 16.18 16.73 -24.80
C GLN A 418 15.76 18.15 -25.21
N ALA A 419 14.67 18.68 -24.62
CA ALA A 419 14.24 20.06 -24.86
C ALA A 419 15.15 21.12 -24.19
N THR A 420 15.85 20.74 -23.13
CA THR A 420 16.78 21.64 -22.41
C THR A 420 18.13 21.68 -23.09
N GLU A 421 18.62 20.55 -23.62
CA GLU A 421 19.86 20.46 -24.40
C GLU A 421 19.77 21.10 -25.80
N SER A 422 18.56 21.26 -26.35
CA SER A 422 18.33 21.81 -27.70
C SER A 422 18.10 23.32 -27.76
N LYS A 423 18.17 24.04 -26.63
CA LYS A 423 18.18 25.51 -26.63
C LYS A 423 19.60 26.03 -26.89
N PRO A 424 19.87 26.72 -28.02
CA PRO A 424 21.17 27.32 -28.26
C PRO A 424 21.40 28.49 -27.27
N GLU A 425 22.65 28.60 -26.79
CA GLU A 425 23.15 29.71 -25.95
C GLU A 425 22.96 31.10 -26.59
#